data_AF-R1C0I6-F1
#
_entry.id   AF-R1C0I6-F1
#
_cell.length_a   1.000
_cell.length_b   1.000
_cell.length_c   1.000
_cell.angle_alpha   90.00
_cell.angle_beta   90.00
_cell.angle_gamma   90.00
#
_symmetry.space_group_name_H-M   'P 1'
#
loop_
_entity.id
_entity.type
_entity.pdbx_description
1 polymer ?
#
loop_
_entity_poly.entity_id
_entity_poly.type
_entity_poly.pdbx_seq_one_letter_code
_entity_poly.pdbx_strand_id
1 'polypeptide(L)'
;MPKAAKSKKAPPPTPYAEPKSKKPEPTGPVWEAKPKHFGIGQDILPKRNLTRYVRWPKYVRIQRQRKVLYQRLKVPPSINQFTNKLDKNVQTNLFKLLHKYRPESKAEKKERLQASAEKVEKGEADESKKPLFIKCGIHHITKLCEQKKAQLVVIAADLVIWLPAVCRKMDIPYCIIPSKARIGALVHQKNATAIALTGVRPE
;
A
#
# COMPACT_ATOMS: atom_id res chain seq x y z
N MET A 1 11.21 -17.25 115.80
CA MET A 1 10.65 -17.50 114.45
C MET A 1 9.50 -18.49 114.58
N PRO A 2 8.42 -18.46 113.77
CA PRO A 2 8.25 -17.79 112.47
C PRO A 2 7.06 -16.79 112.39
N LYS A 3 7.03 -16.00 111.31
CA LYS A 3 6.01 -15.00 110.94
C LYS A 3 4.83 -15.67 110.20
N ALA A 4 3.60 -15.17 110.40
CA ALA A 4 2.46 -15.44 109.52
C ALA A 4 1.99 -14.13 108.85
N ALA A 5 1.64 -14.23 107.56
CA ALA A 5 1.61 -13.13 106.60
C ALA A 5 0.30 -12.30 106.62
N LYS A 6 0.45 -10.99 106.36
CA LYS A 6 -0.64 -10.01 106.18
C LYS A 6 -1.27 -10.15 104.80
N SER A 7 -2.61 -10.27 104.72
CA SER A 7 -3.36 -10.08 103.48
C SER A 7 -3.96 -8.66 103.45
N LYS A 8 -3.52 -7.85 102.46
CA LYS A 8 -4.15 -6.58 102.10
C LYS A 8 -5.03 -6.83 100.87
N LYS A 9 -6.34 -6.60 100.95
CA LYS A 9 -7.23 -6.52 99.77
C LYS A 9 -7.28 -5.08 99.29
N ALA A 10 -6.84 -4.84 98.05
CA ALA A 10 -7.03 -3.59 97.33
C ALA A 10 -8.35 -3.63 96.53
N PRO A 11 -9.08 -2.51 96.39
CA PRO A 11 -10.32 -2.45 95.64
C PRO A 11 -10.11 -2.62 94.12
N PRO A 12 -11.11 -3.13 93.38
CA PRO A 12 -10.97 -3.42 91.96
C PRO A 12 -10.90 -2.15 91.09
N PRO A 13 -10.16 -2.18 89.96
CA PRO A 13 -9.99 -1.05 89.06
C PRO A 13 -11.28 -0.71 88.29
N THR A 14 -11.45 0.58 87.98
CA THR A 14 -12.61 1.15 87.27
C THR A 14 -12.74 0.66 85.82
N PRO A 15 -13.95 0.51 85.25
CA PRO A 15 -14.19 -0.25 84.02
C PRO A 15 -13.96 0.53 82.72
N TYR A 16 -13.63 1.82 82.78
CA TYR A 16 -13.40 2.63 81.59
C TYR A 16 -11.91 2.86 81.37
N ALA A 17 -11.32 2.02 80.50
CA ALA A 17 -10.01 2.25 79.93
C ALA A 17 -10.09 3.45 78.96
N GLU A 18 -9.21 4.42 79.14
CA GLU A 18 -9.02 5.51 78.18
C GLU A 18 -8.84 4.95 76.76
N PRO A 19 -9.47 5.54 75.74
CA PRO A 19 -9.40 5.02 74.39
C PRO A 19 -7.95 4.99 73.94
N LYS A 20 -7.40 3.78 73.78
CA LYS A 20 -6.09 3.54 73.19
C LYS A 20 -5.97 4.40 71.94
N SER A 21 -5.02 5.33 71.95
CA SER A 21 -4.60 6.14 70.81
C SER A 21 -4.65 5.29 69.54
N LYS A 22 -5.43 5.73 68.55
CA LYS A 22 -5.48 5.12 67.22
C LYS A 22 -4.03 4.85 66.78
N LYS A 23 -3.74 3.60 66.43
CA LYS A 23 -2.48 3.25 65.76
C LYS A 23 -2.33 4.21 64.58
N PRO A 24 -1.16 4.85 64.39
CA PRO A 24 -0.97 5.71 63.22
C PRO A 24 -1.25 4.86 61.98
N GLU A 25 -2.23 5.28 61.17
CA GLU A 25 -2.45 4.71 59.85
C GLU A 25 -1.14 4.86 59.06
N PRO A 26 -0.74 3.87 58.25
CA PRO A 26 0.52 3.95 57.51
C PRO A 26 0.50 5.19 56.62
N THR A 27 1.25 6.23 57.02
CA THR A 27 1.42 7.52 56.32
C THR A 27 2.37 7.39 55.14
N GLY A 28 2.14 6.37 54.30
CA GLY A 28 2.86 6.14 53.06
C GLY A 28 1.87 5.96 51.91
N PRO A 29 2.25 6.32 50.67
CA PRO A 29 1.39 6.04 49.51
C PRO A 29 1.13 4.53 49.41
N VAL A 30 -0.14 4.14 49.29
CA VAL A 30 -0.63 2.75 49.20
C VAL A 30 0.00 1.98 48.01
N TRP A 31 0.55 2.71 47.04
CA TRP A 31 1.22 2.15 45.87
C TRP A 31 2.71 2.50 45.87
N GLU A 32 3.55 1.47 45.96
CA GLU A 32 5.00 1.56 45.84
C GLU A 32 5.45 1.29 44.40
N ALA A 33 6.42 2.06 43.91
CA ALA A 33 7.04 1.80 42.61
C ALA A 33 7.92 0.54 42.69
N LYS A 34 7.59 -0.48 41.90
CA LYS A 34 8.39 -1.71 41.75
C LYS A 34 9.02 -1.75 40.35
N PRO A 35 10.10 -1.00 40.11
CA PRO A 35 10.76 -0.98 38.81
C PRO A 35 11.33 -2.37 38.50
N LYS A 36 11.15 -2.82 37.26
CA LYS A 36 11.74 -4.06 36.75
C LYS A 36 13.07 -3.76 36.08
N HIS A 37 14.06 -4.62 36.29
CA HIS A 37 15.37 -4.53 35.66
C HIS A 37 15.41 -5.45 34.44
N PHE A 38 15.39 -4.88 33.23
CA PHE A 38 15.40 -5.64 31.97
C PHE A 38 16.81 -5.97 31.46
N GLY A 39 17.78 -6.06 32.37
CA GLY A 39 19.15 -6.47 32.08
C GLY A 39 19.25 -7.97 31.77
N ILE A 40 20.41 -8.39 31.28
CA ILE A 40 20.66 -9.81 30.99
C ILE A 40 20.63 -10.59 32.32
N GLY A 41 19.77 -11.61 32.40
CA GLY A 41 19.64 -12.48 33.58
C GLY A 41 18.82 -11.90 34.75
N GLN A 42 18.11 -10.79 34.55
CA GLN A 42 17.25 -10.16 35.55
C GLN A 42 15.76 -10.46 35.25
N ASP A 43 14.89 -9.45 35.25
CA ASP A 43 13.46 -9.63 34.98
C ASP A 43 13.15 -10.01 33.52
N ILE A 44 11.97 -10.61 33.32
CA ILE A 44 11.46 -10.95 31.98
C ILE A 44 11.43 -9.69 31.11
N LEU A 45 12.11 -9.77 29.95
CA LEU A 45 12.15 -8.67 29.00
C LEU A 45 10.74 -8.30 28.51
N PRO A 46 10.48 -7.00 28.29
CA PRO A 46 9.23 -6.58 27.69
C PRO A 46 9.11 -7.10 26.25
N LYS A 47 7.87 -7.15 25.75
CA LYS A 47 7.62 -7.47 24.33
C LYS A 47 8.31 -6.43 23.45
N ARG A 48 9.30 -6.86 22.68
CA ARG A 48 10.05 -6.04 21.71
C ARG A 48 9.58 -6.29 20.29
N ASN A 49 9.88 -5.36 19.39
CA ASN A 49 9.64 -5.57 17.96
C ASN A 49 10.58 -6.68 17.44
N LEU A 50 10.01 -7.86 17.15
CA LEU A 50 10.75 -9.00 16.62
C LEU A 50 10.67 -9.12 15.09
N THR A 51 10.05 -8.18 14.38
CA THR A 51 9.74 -8.25 12.93
C THR A 51 10.96 -8.61 12.06
N ARG A 52 12.18 -8.20 12.46
CA ARG A 52 13.42 -8.56 11.75
C ARG A 52 13.89 -10.01 12.00
N TYR A 53 13.63 -10.54 13.20
CA TYR A 53 14.08 -11.85 13.66
C TYR A 53 13.04 -12.96 13.47
N VAL A 54 11.78 -12.60 13.16
CA VAL A 54 10.74 -13.57 12.82
C VAL A 54 11.19 -14.42 11.62
N ARG A 55 11.00 -15.73 11.73
CA ARG A 55 11.12 -16.64 10.60
C ARG A 55 10.00 -16.39 9.60
N TRP A 56 10.25 -15.53 8.63
CA TRP A 56 9.27 -15.18 7.61
C TRP A 56 8.86 -16.37 6.72
N PRO A 57 7.58 -16.44 6.28
CA PRO A 57 7.13 -17.40 5.29
C PRO A 57 8.02 -17.42 4.03
N LYS A 58 8.12 -18.58 3.38
CA LYS A 58 9.04 -18.81 2.26
C LYS A 58 8.87 -17.77 1.13
N TYR A 59 7.63 -17.42 0.76
CA TYR A 59 7.36 -16.46 -0.32
C TYR A 59 7.89 -15.04 0.00
N VAL A 60 7.79 -14.59 1.26
CA VAL A 60 8.31 -13.29 1.69
C VAL A 60 9.84 -13.27 1.61
N ARG A 61 10.49 -14.37 2.05
CA ARG A 61 11.96 -14.50 1.98
C ARG A 61 12.44 -14.43 0.54
N ILE A 62 11.82 -15.20 -0.37
CA ILE A 62 12.17 -15.22 -1.80
C ILE A 62 11.97 -13.84 -2.44
N GLN A 63 10.85 -13.16 -2.18
CA GLN A 63 10.59 -11.83 -2.72
C GLN A 63 11.64 -10.79 -2.27
N ARG A 64 12.03 -10.82 -0.99
CA ARG A 64 13.07 -9.95 -0.44
C ARG A 64 14.45 -10.27 -1.02
N GLN A 65 14.84 -11.55 -1.04
CA GLN A 65 16.11 -12.00 -1.62
C GLN A 65 16.23 -11.62 -3.10
N ARG A 66 15.16 -11.81 -3.88
CA ARG A 66 15.10 -11.39 -5.29
C ARG A 66 15.38 -9.89 -5.44
N LYS A 67 14.77 -9.04 -4.61
CA LYS A 67 15.00 -7.58 -4.66
C LYS A 67 16.46 -7.22 -4.34
N VAL A 68 17.06 -7.89 -3.35
CA VAL A 68 18.48 -7.67 -3.01
C VAL A 68 19.39 -8.12 -4.16
N LEU A 69 19.12 -9.27 -4.80
CA LEU A 69 19.88 -9.75 -5.95
C LEU A 69 19.88 -8.74 -7.11
N TYR A 70 18.72 -8.16 -7.46
CA TYR A 70 18.63 -7.12 -8.49
C TYR A 70 19.45 -5.86 -8.18
N GLN A 71 19.69 -5.55 -6.91
CA GLN A 71 20.49 -4.39 -6.50
C GLN A 71 21.99 -4.70 -6.44
N ARG A 72 22.35 -5.96 -6.18
CA ARG A 72 23.75 -6.38 -5.99
C ARG A 72 24.41 -6.83 -7.29
N LEU A 73 23.64 -7.42 -8.20
CA LEU A 73 24.13 -7.84 -9.50
C LEU A 73 24.12 -6.66 -10.48
N LYS A 74 25.07 -6.65 -11.41
CA LYS A 74 25.07 -5.70 -12.53
C LYS A 74 23.91 -6.04 -13.47
N VAL A 75 22.92 -5.17 -13.52
CA VAL A 75 21.73 -5.35 -14.36
C VAL A 75 22.01 -4.83 -15.78
N PRO A 76 21.77 -5.62 -16.84
CA PRO A 76 21.93 -5.17 -18.22
C PRO A 76 21.10 -3.89 -18.53
N PRO A 77 21.59 -3.00 -19.41
CA PRO A 77 20.92 -1.71 -19.69
C PRO A 77 19.49 -1.88 -20.21
N SER A 78 19.21 -2.93 -20.99
CA SER A 78 17.87 -3.26 -21.51
C SER A 78 16.84 -3.54 -20.41
N ILE A 79 17.29 -3.95 -19.22
CA ILE A 79 16.42 -4.15 -18.06
C ILE A 79 16.49 -2.93 -17.15
N ASN A 80 17.67 -2.33 -16.99
CA ASN A 80 17.85 -1.18 -16.12
C ASN A 80 17.08 0.06 -16.60
N GLN A 81 16.76 0.19 -17.88
CA GLN A 81 15.88 1.27 -18.35
C GLN A 81 14.50 1.31 -17.64
N PHE A 82 14.01 0.19 -17.09
CA PHE A 82 12.74 0.17 -16.35
C PHE A 82 12.85 0.63 -14.89
N THR A 83 14.07 0.82 -14.37
CA THR A 83 14.27 1.44 -13.05
C THR A 83 14.12 2.95 -13.13
N ASN A 84 14.51 3.54 -14.26
CA ASN A 84 14.32 4.95 -14.60
C ASN A 84 12.90 5.20 -15.09
N LYS A 85 12.07 5.75 -14.21
CA LYS A 85 10.63 5.94 -14.44
C LYS A 85 10.29 7.41 -14.54
N LEU A 86 9.16 7.71 -15.18
CA LEU A 86 8.63 9.07 -15.26
C LEU A 86 8.39 9.64 -13.86
N ASP A 87 8.62 10.94 -13.65
CA ASP A 87 8.38 11.57 -12.35
C ASP A 87 6.89 11.58 -11.97
N LYS A 88 6.59 11.60 -10.66
CA LYS A 88 5.22 11.56 -10.12
C LYS A 88 4.35 12.75 -10.59
N ASN A 89 4.92 13.94 -10.75
CA ASN A 89 4.18 15.11 -11.17
C ASN A 89 3.75 14.97 -12.64
N VAL A 90 4.69 14.57 -13.50
CA VAL A 90 4.42 14.32 -14.92
C VAL A 90 3.46 13.14 -15.11
N GLN A 91 3.60 12.07 -14.31
CA GLN A 91 2.63 10.97 -14.30
C GLN A 91 1.21 11.46 -14.03
N THR A 92 1.02 12.32 -13.02
CA THR A 92 -0.32 12.81 -12.67
C THR A 92 -0.95 13.58 -13.83
N ASN A 93 -0.18 14.44 -14.50
CA ASN A 93 -0.66 15.18 -15.68
C ASN A 93 -0.97 14.26 -16.86
N LEU A 94 -0.10 13.27 -17.12
CA LEU A 94 -0.32 12.26 -18.14
C LEU A 94 -1.61 11.46 -17.87
N PHE A 95 -1.84 11.03 -16.63
CA PHE A 95 -3.06 10.29 -16.28
C PHE A 95 -4.32 11.15 -16.39
N LYS A 96 -4.26 12.46 -16.11
CA LYS A 96 -5.38 13.39 -16.35
C LYS A 96 -5.71 13.48 -17.84
N LEU A 97 -4.70 13.57 -18.71
CA LEU A 97 -4.89 13.54 -20.16
C LEU A 97 -5.53 12.21 -20.61
N LEU A 98 -4.93 11.09 -20.19
CA LEU A 98 -5.41 9.74 -20.55
C LEU A 98 -6.83 9.46 -20.05
N HIS A 99 -7.24 10.07 -18.93
CA HIS A 99 -8.59 9.92 -18.40
C HIS A 99 -9.66 10.42 -19.38
N LYS A 100 -9.36 11.41 -20.23
CA LYS A 100 -10.29 11.91 -21.26
C LYS A 100 -10.50 10.93 -22.41
N TYR A 101 -9.53 10.03 -22.65
CA TYR A 101 -9.52 9.09 -23.77
C TYR A 101 -9.81 7.65 -23.34
N ARG A 102 -10.46 7.46 -22.18
CA ARG A 102 -10.78 6.12 -21.68
C ARG A 102 -11.72 5.39 -22.64
N PRO A 103 -11.46 4.11 -22.92
CA PRO A 103 -12.40 3.29 -23.67
C PRO A 103 -13.64 3.01 -22.83
N GLU A 104 -14.76 2.82 -23.50
CA GLU A 104 -16.06 2.54 -22.87
C GLU A 104 -16.03 1.29 -21.99
N SER A 105 -16.82 1.35 -20.92
CA SER A 105 -17.13 0.17 -20.12
C SER A 105 -18.07 -0.78 -20.87
N LYS A 106 -18.18 -2.03 -20.42
CA LYS A 106 -19.11 -3.01 -21.02
C LYS A 106 -20.58 -2.56 -20.91
N ALA A 107 -20.92 -1.83 -19.85
CA ALA A 107 -22.26 -1.30 -19.62
C ALA A 107 -22.54 -0.13 -20.59
N GLU A 108 -21.65 0.86 -20.65
CA GLU A 108 -21.75 1.99 -21.60
C GLU A 108 -21.81 1.51 -23.05
N LYS A 109 -21.01 0.49 -23.41
CA LYS A 109 -21.04 -0.11 -24.75
C LYS A 109 -22.40 -0.74 -25.05
N LYS A 110 -23.05 -1.38 -24.07
CA LYS A 110 -24.38 -1.96 -24.24
C LYS A 110 -25.43 -0.87 -24.45
N GLU A 111 -25.41 0.18 -23.63
CA GLU A 111 -26.30 1.33 -23.76
C GLU A 111 -26.13 2.03 -25.11
N ARG A 112 -24.88 2.23 -25.57
CA ARG A 112 -24.60 2.79 -26.89
C ARG A 112 -25.18 1.92 -28.01
N LEU A 113 -25.02 0.60 -27.93
CA LEU A 113 -25.55 -0.32 -28.94
C LEU A 113 -27.08 -0.32 -28.95
N GLN A 114 -27.73 -0.23 -27.79
CA GLN A 114 -29.18 -0.11 -27.68
C GLN A 114 -29.67 1.21 -28.28
N ALA A 115 -29.04 2.33 -27.92
CA ALA A 115 -29.38 3.65 -28.46
C ALA A 115 -29.17 3.74 -29.98
N SER A 116 -28.09 3.14 -30.51
CA SER A 116 -27.89 3.05 -31.96
C SER A 116 -28.95 2.19 -32.63
N ALA A 117 -29.32 1.04 -32.05
CA ALA A 117 -30.38 0.19 -32.58
C ALA A 117 -31.73 0.93 -32.65
N GLU A 118 -32.11 1.65 -31.60
CA GLU A 118 -33.34 2.45 -31.56
C GLU A 118 -33.35 3.59 -32.59
N LYS A 119 -32.20 4.19 -32.89
CA LYS A 119 -32.07 5.23 -33.93
C LYS A 119 -32.22 4.68 -35.34
N VAL A 120 -31.62 3.51 -35.59
CA VAL A 120 -31.75 2.82 -36.87
C VAL A 120 -33.19 2.36 -37.09
N GLU A 121 -33.88 1.87 -36.05
CA GLU A 121 -35.31 1.52 -36.13
C GLU A 121 -36.20 2.74 -36.44
N LYS A 122 -35.81 3.94 -35.97
CA LYS A 122 -36.49 5.21 -36.29
C LYS A 122 -36.12 5.78 -37.66
N GLY A 123 -35.23 5.13 -38.42
CA GLY A 123 -34.86 5.53 -39.77
C GLY A 123 -33.86 6.69 -39.86
N GLU A 124 -33.23 7.10 -38.76
CA GLU A 124 -32.15 8.10 -38.79
C GLU A 124 -30.81 7.46 -39.18
N ALA A 125 -30.06 8.12 -40.09
CA ALA A 125 -28.75 7.65 -40.51
C ALA A 125 -27.70 7.83 -39.39
N ASP A 126 -26.93 6.78 -39.12
CA ASP A 126 -26.00 6.69 -38.00
C ASP A 126 -24.64 7.38 -38.33
N GLU A 127 -24.64 8.69 -38.54
CA GLU A 127 -23.40 9.47 -38.75
C GLU A 127 -22.67 9.74 -37.42
N SER A 128 -22.13 8.70 -36.80
CA SER A 128 -21.30 8.84 -35.61
C SER A 128 -19.84 9.12 -35.96
N LYS A 129 -19.31 10.25 -35.48
CA LYS A 129 -17.87 10.59 -35.61
C LYS A 129 -17.02 9.50 -34.94
N LYS A 130 -15.96 9.06 -35.63
CA LYS A 130 -15.06 8.02 -35.12
C LYS A 130 -14.46 8.43 -33.76
N PRO A 131 -14.77 7.71 -32.68
CA PRO A 131 -14.30 8.10 -31.36
C PRO A 131 -12.80 7.82 -31.20
N LEU A 132 -12.10 8.76 -30.57
CA LEU A 132 -10.70 8.61 -30.17
C LEU A 132 -10.64 8.00 -28.77
N PHE A 133 -10.05 6.81 -28.69
CA PHE A 133 -9.82 6.11 -27.45
C PHE A 133 -8.38 5.64 -27.37
N ILE A 134 -7.92 5.46 -26.14
CA ILE A 134 -6.70 4.73 -25.82
C ILE A 134 -6.75 3.32 -26.42
N LYS A 135 -5.66 2.95 -27.09
CA LYS A 135 -5.45 1.58 -27.57
C LYS A 135 -4.71 0.77 -26.51
N CYS A 136 -5.24 -0.40 -26.19
CA CYS A 136 -4.68 -1.32 -25.21
C CYS A 136 -4.33 -2.67 -25.85
N GLY A 137 -3.48 -3.42 -25.16
CA GLY A 137 -3.05 -4.77 -25.57
C GLY A 137 -1.71 -4.74 -26.30
N ILE A 138 -0.78 -5.61 -25.87
CA ILE A 138 0.60 -5.62 -26.35
C ILE A 138 0.64 -5.78 -27.88
N HIS A 139 -0.02 -6.81 -28.42
CA HIS A 139 0.00 -7.09 -29.85
C HIS A 139 -0.60 -5.94 -30.71
N HIS A 140 -1.65 -5.29 -30.21
CA HIS A 140 -2.26 -4.17 -30.91
C HIS A 140 -1.32 -2.94 -30.90
N ILE A 141 -0.73 -2.63 -29.76
CA ILE A 141 0.19 -1.51 -29.61
C ILE A 141 1.41 -1.67 -30.51
N THR A 142 1.90 -2.90 -30.66
CA THR A 142 3.14 -3.16 -31.40
C THR A 142 2.90 -3.00 -32.89
N LYS A 143 1.75 -3.48 -33.38
CA LYS A 143 1.27 -3.18 -34.74
C LYS A 143 1.11 -1.68 -34.98
N LEU A 144 0.62 -0.92 -34.00
CA LEU A 144 0.49 0.54 -34.12
C LEU A 144 1.85 1.25 -34.12
N CYS A 145 2.84 0.73 -33.38
CA CYS A 145 4.21 1.24 -33.38
C CYS A 145 4.88 0.96 -34.73
N GLU A 146 4.73 -0.26 -35.25
CA GLU A 146 5.27 -0.66 -36.55
C GLU A 146 4.66 0.14 -37.70
N GLN A 147 3.36 0.45 -37.61
CA GLN A 147 2.67 1.30 -38.58
C GLN A 147 2.92 2.81 -38.40
N LYS A 148 3.74 3.22 -37.41
CA LYS A 148 3.95 4.63 -37.03
C LYS A 148 2.66 5.43 -36.79
N LYS A 149 1.61 4.75 -36.31
CA LYS A 149 0.31 5.36 -35.99
C LYS A 149 0.17 5.75 -34.52
N ALA A 150 1.06 5.26 -33.66
CA ALA A 150 1.10 5.66 -32.27
C ALA A 150 1.85 6.99 -32.14
N GLN A 151 1.23 7.97 -31.49
CA GLN A 151 1.84 9.26 -31.16
C GLN A 151 2.60 9.20 -29.84
N LEU A 152 2.08 8.46 -28.85
CA LEU A 152 2.71 8.28 -27.54
C LEU A 152 2.45 6.87 -27.04
N VAL A 153 3.49 6.22 -26.52
CA VAL A 153 3.40 4.88 -25.90
C VAL A 153 3.73 4.94 -24.41
N VAL A 154 2.87 4.37 -23.60
CA VAL A 154 3.01 4.29 -22.14
C VAL A 154 3.26 2.83 -21.76
N ILE A 155 4.40 2.56 -21.12
CA ILE A 155 4.91 1.21 -20.86
C ILE A 155 4.94 0.96 -19.35
N ALA A 156 4.46 -0.20 -18.90
CA ALA A 156 4.62 -0.65 -17.52
C ALA A 156 5.99 -1.33 -17.31
N ALA A 157 6.56 -1.18 -16.11
CA ALA A 157 7.94 -1.58 -15.81
C ALA A 157 8.27 -3.10 -15.82
N ASP A 158 7.28 -4.01 -15.90
CA ASP A 158 7.49 -5.40 -15.45
C ASP A 158 7.66 -6.47 -16.55
N LEU A 159 7.31 -6.20 -17.82
CA LEU A 159 7.11 -7.28 -18.80
C LEU A 159 7.66 -7.06 -20.22
N VAL A 160 8.09 -5.85 -20.61
CA VAL A 160 8.27 -5.53 -22.04
C VAL A 160 9.64 -5.00 -22.41
N ILE A 161 10.66 -5.85 -22.36
CA ILE A 161 12.06 -5.47 -22.63
C ILE A 161 12.25 -4.87 -24.03
N TRP A 162 11.55 -5.42 -25.02
CA TRP A 162 11.73 -5.09 -26.43
C TRP A 162 10.93 -3.86 -26.89
N LEU A 163 9.86 -3.48 -26.20
CA LEU A 163 8.97 -2.41 -26.66
C LEU A 163 9.64 -1.03 -26.66
N PRO A 164 10.41 -0.62 -25.63
CA PRO A 164 11.21 0.61 -25.72
C PRO A 164 12.15 0.63 -26.92
N ALA A 165 12.75 -0.51 -27.28
CA ALA A 165 13.64 -0.62 -28.43
C ALA A 165 12.88 -0.43 -29.76
N VAL A 166 11.67 -1.01 -29.88
CA VAL A 166 10.79 -0.80 -31.05
C VAL A 166 10.34 0.65 -31.13
N CYS A 167 9.89 1.26 -30.03
CA CYS A 167 9.50 2.68 -30.00
C CYS A 167 10.65 3.59 -30.42
N ARG A 168 11.87 3.34 -29.92
CA ARG A 168 13.07 4.10 -30.31
C ARG A 168 13.45 3.90 -31.78
N LYS A 169 13.33 2.69 -32.33
CA LYS A 169 13.62 2.40 -33.73
C LYS A 169 12.63 3.06 -34.71
N MET A 170 11.39 3.22 -34.28
CA MET A 170 10.32 3.81 -35.09
C MET A 170 10.13 5.32 -34.86
N ASP A 171 10.98 5.95 -34.05
CA ASP A 171 10.94 7.37 -33.66
C ASP A 171 9.64 7.79 -32.96
N ILE A 172 9.10 6.91 -32.12
CA ILE A 172 7.87 7.15 -31.35
C ILE A 172 8.24 7.45 -29.90
N PRO A 173 7.77 8.57 -29.31
CA PRO A 173 8.06 8.88 -27.93
C PRO A 173 7.37 7.87 -27.00
N TYR A 174 8.10 7.42 -25.99
CA TYR A 174 7.59 6.48 -24.98
C TYR A 174 7.92 6.95 -23.57
N CYS A 175 7.12 6.50 -22.62
CA CYS A 175 7.36 6.74 -21.20
C CYS A 175 7.15 5.46 -20.37
N ILE A 176 7.95 5.31 -19.31
CA ILE A 176 7.89 4.15 -18.42
C ILE A 176 7.22 4.55 -17.11
N ILE A 177 6.17 3.83 -16.74
CA ILE A 177 5.39 4.05 -15.52
C ILE A 177 5.56 2.86 -14.56
N PRO A 178 5.64 3.09 -13.23
CA PRO A 178 5.85 2.03 -12.25
C PRO A 178 4.74 0.98 -12.15
N SER A 179 3.49 1.32 -12.45
CA SER A 179 2.33 0.50 -12.08
C SER A 179 1.48 0.09 -13.28
N LYS A 180 1.47 -1.22 -13.57
CA LYS A 180 0.55 -1.84 -14.55
C LYS A 180 -0.92 -1.82 -14.12
N ALA A 181 -1.18 -1.78 -12.81
CA ALA A 181 -2.54 -1.73 -12.27
C ALA A 181 -3.17 -0.35 -12.53
N ARG A 182 -2.39 0.73 -12.37
CA ARG A 182 -2.85 2.10 -12.65
C ARG A 182 -3.16 2.30 -14.13
N ILE A 183 -2.33 1.74 -15.01
CA ILE A 183 -2.57 1.69 -16.47
C ILE A 183 -3.82 0.85 -16.77
N GLY A 184 -3.97 -0.33 -16.13
CA GLY A 184 -5.15 -1.18 -16.29
C GLY A 184 -6.46 -0.51 -15.90
N ALA A 185 -6.46 0.25 -14.80
CA ALA A 185 -7.64 0.95 -14.32
C ALA A 185 -8.20 1.95 -15.34
N LEU A 186 -7.36 2.57 -16.18
CA LEU A 186 -7.82 3.46 -17.26
C LEU A 186 -8.69 2.72 -18.29
N VAL A 187 -8.36 1.45 -18.58
CA VAL A 187 -8.99 0.63 -19.63
C VAL A 187 -10.02 -0.35 -19.03
N HIS A 188 -10.44 -0.14 -17.77
CA HIS A 188 -11.36 -1.04 -17.07
C HIS A 188 -10.85 -2.50 -16.98
N GLN A 189 -9.53 -2.68 -16.90
CA GLN A 189 -8.88 -3.98 -16.75
C GLN A 189 -8.09 -4.06 -15.43
N LYS A 190 -7.91 -5.26 -14.89
CA LYS A 190 -7.11 -5.44 -13.66
C LYS A 190 -5.66 -4.98 -13.84
N ASN A 191 -5.08 -5.26 -15.01
CA ASN A 191 -3.72 -4.89 -15.36
C ASN A 191 -3.66 -4.60 -16.86
N ALA A 192 -2.84 -3.62 -17.25
CA ALA A 192 -2.45 -3.42 -18.65
C ALA A 192 -0.94 -3.16 -18.71
N THR A 193 -0.29 -3.83 -19.67
CA THR A 193 1.17 -3.84 -19.80
C THR A 193 1.69 -2.63 -20.60
N ALA A 194 0.92 -2.18 -21.59
CA ALA A 194 1.19 -0.96 -22.33
C ALA A 194 -0.13 -0.33 -22.78
N ILE A 195 -0.09 0.97 -23.05
CA ILE A 195 -1.16 1.80 -23.61
C ILE A 195 -0.57 2.68 -24.72
N ALA A 196 -1.32 2.92 -25.79
CA ALA A 196 -0.93 3.86 -26.84
C ALA A 196 -2.04 4.89 -27.14
N LEU A 197 -1.62 6.12 -27.42
CA LEU A 197 -2.45 7.15 -28.04
C LEU A 197 -2.14 7.20 -29.53
N THR A 198 -3.18 7.16 -30.37
CA THR A 198 -3.05 7.29 -31.83
C THR A 198 -3.40 8.67 -32.35
N GLY A 199 -4.12 9.46 -31.54
CA GLY A 199 -4.57 10.80 -31.87
C GLY A 199 -5.01 11.51 -30.59
N VAL A 200 -4.87 12.83 -30.58
CA VAL A 200 -5.33 13.71 -29.51
C VAL A 200 -6.29 14.73 -30.14
N ARG A 201 -7.34 15.10 -29.42
CA ARG A 201 -8.22 16.21 -29.82
C ARG A 201 -7.42 17.51 -29.75
N PRO A 202 -7.59 18.41 -30.74
CA PRO A 202 -7.14 19.79 -30.62
C PRO A 202 -8.11 20.51 -29.68
N GLU A 203 -7.82 20.44 -28.37
CA GLU A 203 -8.47 21.28 -27.35
C GLU A 203 -7.64 22.56 -27.14
#